data_AF-A0A8J5FH82-F1
#
_entry.id   AF-A0A8J5FH82-F1
#
_cell.length_a   1.000
_cell.length_b   1.000
_cell.length_c   1.000
_cell.angle_alpha   90.00
_cell.angle_beta   90.00
_cell.angle_gamma   90.00
#
_symmetry.space_group_name_H-M   'P 1'
#
loop_
_entity.id
_entity.type
_entity.pdbx_description
1 polymer ?
#
loop_
_entity_poly.entity_id
_entity_poly.type
_entity_poly.pdbx_seq_one_letter_code
_entity_poly.pdbx_strand_id
1 'polypeptide(L)'
;MGAVGLRIRTYGRIICFVNCHFAAHLEAVSRRNADFDHVYRTMAFSRSTTGLGAAGAATSVQLHRSVNVATVQPDDGKPDLSEADMVVFLGDFNYRLHSISYDEARDMVSQRCFDWLREKDQLRAEMKAGKVFQGMREGQIKFPPTYKFERHQVGLAGYDSSEKKRIPAWCDRILYRDSRSISVAECSLKCPVVSSITLYEACMDVTDSDHKPVRCIFCVEIAHRDELIRRQEYGRIITTNEKIRSLLEESCAVPEIVVSTNNIILQNQDASILRITNKCEKYKAVFQIICEGQATIGEDTNASEFSARCSFGFPLWLEVYPASGIIKPGQTIEVSVLHDDYYTKEEYVDGVAQNCWCEDIRDKEVLLLIQVTGTGSTDSKAHKVAVRHSSPGAECGDRKEHRKRNQSSHLHRSDVRDFGSSSTGVPNLSISSARRP
;
A
#
# COMPACT_ATOMS: atom_id res chain seq x y z
N MET A 1 20.60 3.42 -32.78
CA MET A 1 20.05 2.06 -32.60
C MET A 1 19.78 1.87 -31.13
N GLY A 2 18.72 1.15 -30.79
CA GLY A 2 18.21 1.05 -29.43
C GLY A 2 16.80 0.47 -29.40
N ALA A 3 16.19 0.44 -28.21
CA ALA A 3 14.86 -0.11 -28.01
C ALA A 3 14.08 0.64 -26.93
N VAL A 4 12.75 0.52 -26.98
CA VAL A 4 11.81 1.00 -25.96
C VAL A 4 10.95 -0.17 -25.52
N GLY A 5 10.84 -0.36 -24.20
CA GLY A 5 10.09 -1.45 -23.60
C GLY A 5 8.79 -0.99 -22.93
N LEU A 6 7.77 -1.85 -22.95
CA LEU A 6 6.56 -1.76 -22.14
C LEU A 6 6.36 -3.08 -21.39
N ARG A 7 6.29 -3.04 -20.06
CA ARG A 7 5.99 -4.18 -19.18
C ARG A 7 4.59 -4.00 -18.59
N ILE A 8 3.69 -4.94 -18.86
CA ILE A 8 2.34 -4.98 -18.28
C ILE A 8 2.16 -6.22 -17.38
N ARG A 9 1.13 -6.18 -16.53
CA ARG A 9 0.71 -7.33 -15.74
C ARG A 9 -0.76 -7.65 -16.00
N THR A 10 -1.05 -8.87 -16.45
CA THR A 10 -2.39 -9.32 -16.85
C THR A 10 -2.71 -10.63 -16.16
N TYR A 11 -3.78 -10.67 -15.35
CA TYR A 11 -4.11 -11.79 -14.44
C TYR A 11 -2.92 -12.30 -13.60
N GLY A 12 -2.07 -11.39 -13.14
CA GLY A 12 -0.85 -11.70 -12.38
C GLY A 12 0.39 -12.07 -13.22
N ARG A 13 0.22 -12.36 -14.51
CA ARG A 13 1.30 -12.71 -15.46
C ARG A 13 1.98 -11.48 -16.03
N ILE A 14 3.28 -11.56 -16.27
CA ILE A 14 4.12 -10.48 -16.80
C ILE A 14 4.22 -10.66 -18.32
N ILE A 15 3.80 -9.63 -19.07
CA ILE A 15 3.93 -9.57 -20.52
C ILE A 15 4.77 -8.34 -20.87
N CYS A 16 5.84 -8.54 -21.62
CA CYS A 16 6.73 -7.47 -22.08
C CYS A 16 6.66 -7.29 -23.59
N PHE A 17 6.57 -6.05 -24.05
CA PHE A 17 6.69 -5.65 -25.46
C PHE A 17 7.95 -4.81 -25.63
N VAL A 18 8.75 -5.11 -26.64
CA VAL A 18 10.04 -4.47 -26.90
C VAL A 18 10.08 -4.01 -28.35
N ASN A 19 10.01 -2.71 -28.57
CA ASN A 19 10.15 -2.11 -29.89
C ASN A 19 11.62 -1.76 -30.16
N CYS A 20 12.20 -2.27 -31.24
CA CYS A 20 13.62 -2.16 -31.58
C CYS A 20 13.86 -1.42 -32.89
N HIS A 21 15.01 -0.73 -32.96
CA HIS A 21 15.62 -0.28 -34.21
C HIS A 21 17.11 -0.65 -34.17
N PHE A 22 17.51 -1.68 -34.92
CA PHE A 22 18.87 -2.23 -34.95
C PHE A 22 19.70 -1.74 -36.14
N ALA A 23 21.01 -1.99 -36.11
CA ALA A 23 21.99 -1.54 -37.09
C ALA A 23 21.61 -1.85 -38.54
N ALA A 24 21.48 -0.80 -39.36
CA ALA A 24 21.26 -0.87 -40.80
C ALA A 24 22.49 -1.37 -41.58
N HIS A 25 22.38 -1.40 -42.91
CA HIS A 25 23.36 -1.93 -43.88
C HIS A 25 23.42 -3.47 -43.93
N LEU A 26 23.77 -4.02 -45.10
CA LEU A 26 23.71 -5.46 -45.38
C LEU A 26 24.72 -6.25 -44.53
N GLU A 27 25.89 -5.65 -44.33
CA GLU A 27 27.10 -6.21 -43.76
C GLU A 27 27.05 -6.27 -42.22
N ALA A 28 26.22 -5.43 -41.58
CA ALA A 28 26.24 -5.20 -40.14
C ALA A 28 25.55 -6.29 -39.28
N VAL A 29 25.52 -7.55 -39.74
CA VAL A 29 24.84 -8.68 -39.05
C VAL A 29 25.31 -8.82 -37.61
N SER A 30 26.63 -8.96 -37.39
CA SER A 30 27.20 -9.08 -36.03
C SER A 30 26.86 -7.90 -35.12
N ARG A 31 26.59 -6.71 -35.69
CA ARG A 31 26.16 -5.53 -34.94
C ARG A 31 24.67 -5.60 -34.57
N ARG A 32 23.81 -6.11 -35.45
CA ARG A 32 22.40 -6.39 -35.11
C ARG A 32 22.28 -7.47 -34.02
N ASN A 33 23.15 -8.49 -34.07
CA ASN A 33 23.23 -9.49 -33.01
C ASN A 33 23.62 -8.85 -31.68
N ALA A 34 24.65 -7.98 -31.68
CA ALA A 34 25.09 -7.24 -30.49
C ALA A 34 24.05 -6.22 -29.98
N ASP A 35 23.30 -5.55 -30.87
CA ASP A 35 22.20 -4.66 -30.50
C ASP A 35 21.08 -5.46 -29.79
N PHE A 36 20.73 -6.66 -30.28
CA PHE A 36 19.81 -7.58 -29.60
C PHE A 36 20.35 -8.05 -28.24
N ASP A 37 21.59 -8.55 -28.18
CA ASP A 37 22.21 -9.03 -26.93
C ASP A 37 22.28 -7.93 -25.86
N HIS A 38 22.60 -6.70 -26.27
CA HIS A 38 22.58 -5.54 -25.39
C HIS A 38 21.17 -5.28 -24.86
N VAL A 39 20.19 -5.09 -25.76
CA VAL A 39 18.79 -4.80 -25.38
C VAL A 39 18.21 -5.89 -24.48
N TYR A 40 18.47 -7.17 -24.77
CA TYR A 40 17.98 -8.29 -23.96
C TYR A 40 18.57 -8.29 -22.54
N ARG A 41 19.81 -7.81 -22.37
CA ARG A 41 20.53 -7.79 -21.08
C ARG A 41 20.34 -6.51 -20.27
N THR A 42 20.18 -5.35 -20.92
CA THR A 42 20.16 -4.04 -20.25
C THR A 42 18.77 -3.41 -20.13
N MET A 43 17.76 -3.95 -20.80
CA MET A 43 16.37 -3.49 -20.63
C MET A 43 15.83 -3.88 -19.26
N ALA A 44 15.79 -2.90 -18.35
CA ALA A 44 15.17 -2.99 -17.03
C ALA A 44 13.86 -2.18 -16.98
N PHE A 45 12.91 -2.62 -16.16
CA PHE A 45 11.63 -1.93 -15.96
C PHE A 45 11.50 -1.47 -14.51
N SER A 46 11.19 -0.19 -14.30
CA SER A 46 11.00 0.38 -12.96
C SER A 46 9.95 -0.40 -12.16
N ARG A 47 10.42 -1.23 -11.22
CA ARG A 47 9.56 -1.98 -10.29
C ARG A 47 8.80 -0.97 -9.43
N SER A 48 7.48 -0.88 -9.61
CA SER A 48 6.61 -0.13 -8.70
C SER A 48 6.78 -0.70 -7.28
N THR A 49 7.19 0.13 -6.34
CA THR A 49 7.40 -0.23 -4.92
C THR A 49 6.07 -0.34 -4.17
N THR A 50 5.16 -1.17 -4.69
CA THR A 50 3.87 -1.47 -4.08
C THR A 50 4.00 -2.55 -3.01
N GLY A 51 4.34 -2.13 -1.79
CA GLY A 51 3.99 -2.87 -0.57
C GLY A 51 5.12 -3.23 0.41
N LEU A 52 5.53 -2.26 1.23
CA LEU A 52 5.88 -2.51 2.63
C LEU A 52 5.26 -1.40 3.51
N GLY A 53 4.08 -1.66 4.06
CA GLY A 53 3.45 -0.86 5.13
C GLY A 53 2.84 0.49 4.74
N ALA A 54 1.58 0.50 4.27
CA ALA A 54 0.74 1.71 4.21
C ALA A 54 -0.77 1.38 4.19
N ALA A 55 -1.28 0.76 5.26
CA ALA A 55 -2.73 0.64 5.48
C ALA A 55 -3.23 1.84 6.30
N GLY A 56 -3.26 3.03 5.69
CA GLY A 56 -3.70 4.26 6.36
C GLY A 56 -3.48 5.51 5.51
N ALA A 57 -4.34 6.51 5.70
CA ALA A 57 -4.30 7.87 5.13
C ALA A 57 -4.10 7.97 3.60
N ALA A 58 -5.22 8.03 2.86
CA ALA A 58 -5.24 8.61 1.53
C ALA A 58 -5.32 10.14 1.63
N THR A 59 -4.19 10.83 1.55
CA THR A 59 -4.13 12.29 1.35
C THR A 59 -3.17 12.65 0.21
N SER A 60 -3.66 13.47 -0.72
CA SER A 60 -2.98 13.79 -1.97
C SER A 60 -2.16 15.07 -1.87
N VAL A 61 -0.82 14.96 -1.91
CA VAL A 61 0.06 16.04 -2.37
C VAL A 61 1.16 15.45 -3.24
N GLN A 62 1.20 15.83 -4.53
CA GLN A 62 2.39 15.63 -5.34
C GLN A 62 3.45 16.66 -4.93
N LEU A 63 4.60 16.19 -4.46
CA LEU A 63 5.79 17.01 -4.29
C LEU A 63 6.97 16.33 -4.97
N HIS A 64 7.63 17.06 -5.87
CA HIS A 64 8.81 16.56 -6.58
C HIS A 64 9.91 16.20 -5.58
N ARG A 65 10.44 14.98 -5.69
CA ARG A 65 11.71 14.61 -5.04
C ARG A 65 12.63 13.95 -6.05
N SER A 66 13.90 14.33 -5.97
CA SER A 66 14.92 14.05 -6.99
C SER A 66 15.08 12.56 -7.28
N VAL A 67 15.53 12.25 -8.51
CA VAL A 67 15.93 10.90 -8.91
C VAL A 67 17.22 10.51 -8.18
N ASN A 68 17.08 10.10 -6.92
CA ASN A 68 18.12 9.34 -6.24
C ASN A 68 18.24 8.00 -6.96
N VAL A 69 19.27 7.84 -7.78
CA VAL A 69 19.70 6.54 -8.30
C VAL A 69 20.31 5.76 -7.14
N ALA A 70 19.45 5.29 -6.24
CA ALA A 70 19.79 4.26 -5.28
C ALA A 70 20.17 3.02 -6.10
N THR A 71 21.44 2.66 -6.05
CA THR A 71 21.99 1.49 -6.74
C THR A 71 21.38 0.22 -6.15
N VAL A 72 20.26 -0.21 -6.73
CA VAL A 72 19.71 -1.55 -6.52
C VAL A 72 20.81 -2.52 -6.92
N GLN A 73 21.38 -3.21 -5.93
CA GLN A 73 22.31 -4.31 -6.15
C GLN A 73 21.67 -5.30 -7.14
N PRO A 74 22.39 -5.75 -8.18
CA PRO A 74 21.81 -6.59 -9.23
C PRO A 74 21.37 -7.94 -8.64
N ASP A 75 20.06 -8.09 -8.51
CA ASP A 75 19.35 -9.27 -7.98
C ASP A 75 19.60 -10.49 -8.88
N ASP A 76 20.62 -11.28 -8.52
CA ASP A 76 21.01 -12.57 -9.11
C ASP A 76 21.19 -12.59 -10.66
N GLY A 77 21.66 -11.48 -11.24
CA GLY A 77 22.31 -11.41 -12.56
C GLY A 77 21.47 -11.75 -13.80
N LYS A 78 20.16 -11.92 -13.68
CA LYS A 78 19.23 -12.28 -14.77
C LYS A 78 18.52 -11.03 -15.31
N PRO A 79 18.37 -10.85 -16.65
CA PRO A 79 17.67 -9.68 -17.19
C PRO A 79 16.16 -9.74 -16.93
N ASP A 80 15.50 -8.59 -16.74
CA ASP A 80 14.03 -8.49 -16.56
C ASP A 80 13.22 -9.26 -17.61
N LEU A 81 13.68 -9.27 -18.87
CA LEU A 81 13.02 -9.96 -19.99
C LEU A 81 13.07 -11.50 -19.88
N SER A 82 13.85 -12.04 -18.93
CA SER A 82 13.82 -13.45 -18.55
C SER A 82 12.76 -13.77 -17.49
N GLU A 83 12.34 -12.80 -16.65
CA GLU A 83 11.25 -12.98 -15.67
C GLU A 83 9.86 -13.11 -16.32
N ALA A 84 9.69 -12.63 -17.55
CA ALA A 84 8.37 -12.49 -18.16
C ALA A 84 7.75 -13.83 -18.61
N ASP A 85 6.47 -14.06 -18.29
CA ASP A 85 5.70 -15.20 -18.80
C ASP A 85 5.56 -15.16 -20.33
N MET A 86 5.56 -13.95 -20.93
CA MET A 86 5.57 -13.71 -22.37
C MET A 86 6.40 -12.46 -22.73
N VAL A 87 7.14 -12.50 -23.84
CA VAL A 87 7.86 -11.36 -24.43
C VAL A 87 7.56 -11.29 -25.91
N VAL A 88 7.24 -10.09 -26.42
CA VAL A 88 7.13 -9.78 -27.85
C VAL A 88 8.21 -8.77 -28.22
N PHE A 89 9.08 -9.13 -29.16
CA PHE A 89 10.02 -8.22 -29.79
C PHE A 89 9.47 -7.81 -31.17
N LEU A 90 9.48 -6.52 -31.48
CA LEU A 90 8.96 -5.97 -32.74
C LEU A 90 9.78 -4.77 -33.23
N GLY A 91 9.64 -4.41 -34.50
CA GLY A 91 10.22 -3.18 -35.07
C GLY A 91 11.17 -3.43 -36.25
N ASP A 92 12.00 -2.44 -36.56
CA ASP A 92 13.00 -2.53 -37.62
C ASP A 92 14.27 -3.22 -37.10
N PHE A 93 14.34 -4.54 -37.30
CA PHE A 93 15.51 -5.31 -36.95
C PHE A 93 16.62 -5.21 -38.01
N ASN A 94 16.36 -4.58 -39.15
CA ASN A 94 17.31 -4.28 -40.22
C ASN A 94 18.07 -5.46 -40.86
N TYR A 95 17.72 -6.72 -40.54
CA TYR A 95 18.26 -7.90 -41.23
C TYR A 95 17.83 -7.91 -42.71
N ARG A 96 18.73 -8.34 -43.59
CA ARG A 96 18.58 -8.25 -45.04
C ARG A 96 18.63 -9.64 -45.68
N LEU A 97 18.31 -9.71 -46.97
CA LEU A 97 18.61 -10.90 -47.77
C LEU A 97 20.11 -10.91 -48.13
N HIS A 98 20.75 -12.08 -48.05
CA HIS A 98 22.16 -12.26 -48.43
C HIS A 98 22.31 -13.17 -49.66
N SER A 99 23.46 -13.10 -50.33
CA SER A 99 23.82 -14.02 -51.44
C SER A 99 22.73 -14.10 -52.53
N ILE A 100 22.26 -12.93 -52.95
CA ILE A 100 21.23 -12.67 -53.98
C ILE A 100 21.49 -11.26 -54.54
N SER A 101 21.22 -11.04 -55.83
CA SER A 101 21.25 -9.71 -56.46
C SER A 101 19.92 -8.96 -56.30
N TYR A 102 19.90 -7.68 -56.68
CA TYR A 102 18.65 -6.89 -56.68
C TYR A 102 17.64 -7.47 -57.68
N ASP A 103 18.06 -7.76 -58.90
CA ASP A 103 17.15 -8.16 -59.98
C ASP A 103 16.58 -9.58 -59.72
N GLU A 104 17.39 -10.55 -59.26
CA GLU A 104 16.90 -11.86 -58.76
C GLU A 104 15.89 -11.71 -57.60
N ALA A 105 16.14 -10.79 -56.66
CA ALA A 105 15.21 -10.54 -55.56
C ALA A 105 13.88 -9.97 -56.05
N ARG A 106 13.89 -9.09 -57.07
CA ARG A 106 12.67 -8.55 -57.69
C ARG A 106 11.88 -9.62 -58.42
N ASP A 107 12.56 -10.52 -59.14
CA ASP A 107 11.92 -11.63 -59.88
C ASP A 107 11.30 -12.67 -58.94
N MET A 108 11.98 -13.02 -57.85
CA MET A 108 11.41 -13.96 -56.87
C MET A 108 10.26 -13.32 -56.06
N VAL A 109 10.24 -11.99 -55.90
CA VAL A 109 9.10 -11.26 -55.34
C VAL A 109 7.91 -11.19 -56.32
N SER A 110 8.16 -10.97 -57.61
CA SER A 110 7.08 -10.91 -58.63
C SER A 110 6.41 -12.28 -58.81
N GLN A 111 7.20 -13.36 -58.79
CA GLN A 111 6.73 -14.75 -58.79
C GLN A 111 6.11 -15.20 -57.45
N ARG A 112 6.15 -14.35 -56.42
CA ARG A 112 5.71 -14.66 -55.03
C ARG A 112 6.41 -15.86 -54.39
N CYS A 113 7.63 -16.18 -54.83
CA CYS A 113 8.47 -17.27 -54.32
C CYS A 113 9.13 -16.93 -52.97
N PHE A 114 8.33 -16.42 -52.01
CA PHE A 114 8.78 -15.97 -50.70
C PHE A 114 9.48 -17.09 -49.91
N ASP A 115 9.07 -18.34 -50.11
CA ASP A 115 9.68 -19.51 -49.47
C ASP A 115 11.18 -19.64 -49.76
N TRP A 116 11.61 -19.42 -51.00
CA TRP A 116 13.02 -19.43 -51.39
C TRP A 116 13.77 -18.20 -50.87
N LEU A 117 13.13 -17.02 -50.93
CA LEU A 117 13.68 -15.78 -50.39
C LEU A 117 13.93 -15.84 -48.87
N ARG A 118 13.09 -16.55 -48.11
CA ARG A 118 13.32 -16.76 -46.66
C ARG A 118 14.56 -17.59 -46.38
N GLU A 119 15.00 -18.49 -47.26
CA GLU A 119 16.29 -19.18 -47.09
C GLU A 119 17.52 -18.28 -47.35
N LYS A 120 17.29 -17.02 -47.76
CA LYS A 120 18.31 -15.96 -47.86
C LYS A 120 18.21 -14.92 -46.73
N ASP A 121 17.24 -15.04 -45.81
CA ASP A 121 17.01 -14.08 -44.72
C ASP A 121 18.04 -14.24 -43.60
N GLN A 122 18.80 -13.17 -43.35
CA GLN A 122 19.84 -13.16 -42.31
C GLN A 122 19.28 -13.43 -40.90
N LEU A 123 18.07 -12.94 -40.57
CA LEU A 123 17.51 -13.16 -39.23
C LEU A 123 17.23 -14.65 -39.00
N ARG A 124 16.52 -15.29 -39.93
CA ARG A 124 16.28 -16.75 -39.91
C ARG A 124 17.58 -17.54 -39.84
N ALA A 125 18.62 -17.13 -40.56
CA ALA A 125 19.92 -17.80 -40.51
C ALA A 125 20.59 -17.70 -39.13
N GLU A 126 20.65 -16.49 -38.54
CA GLU A 126 21.29 -16.27 -37.23
C GLU A 126 20.47 -16.87 -36.06
N MET A 127 19.14 -16.88 -36.16
CA MET A 127 18.26 -17.61 -35.23
C MET A 127 18.47 -19.13 -35.32
N LYS A 128 18.54 -19.69 -36.53
CA LYS A 128 18.82 -21.13 -36.75
C LYS A 128 20.22 -21.53 -36.27
N ALA A 129 21.18 -20.61 -36.30
CA ALA A 129 22.50 -20.77 -35.72
C ALA A 129 22.54 -20.55 -34.19
N GLY A 130 21.41 -20.24 -33.54
CA GLY A 130 21.32 -20.04 -32.08
C GLY A 130 21.97 -18.76 -31.57
N LYS A 131 22.29 -17.80 -32.45
CA LYS A 131 23.05 -16.57 -32.10
C LYS A 131 22.19 -15.43 -31.58
N VAL A 132 20.92 -15.36 -31.98
CA VAL A 132 19.97 -14.31 -31.60
C VAL A 132 18.59 -14.87 -31.32
N PHE A 133 17.77 -14.15 -30.54
CA PHE A 133 16.37 -14.46 -30.26
C PHE A 133 16.12 -15.93 -29.81
N GLN A 134 17.01 -16.45 -28.97
CA GLN A 134 16.99 -17.84 -28.51
C GLN A 134 15.67 -18.15 -27.78
N GLY A 135 15.02 -19.24 -28.18
CA GLY A 135 13.71 -19.65 -27.63
C GLY A 135 12.51 -18.80 -28.10
N MET A 136 12.71 -17.81 -28.97
CA MET A 136 11.62 -17.06 -29.59
C MET A 136 11.15 -17.73 -30.89
N ARG A 137 9.95 -17.39 -31.32
CA ARG A 137 9.30 -17.87 -32.55
C ARG A 137 8.80 -16.69 -33.37
N GLU A 138 8.74 -16.88 -34.69
CA GLU A 138 8.17 -15.93 -35.66
C GLU A 138 6.97 -16.56 -36.37
N GLY A 139 6.04 -15.77 -36.89
CA GLY A 139 4.97 -16.26 -37.76
C GLY A 139 5.50 -16.64 -39.15
N GLN A 140 4.79 -17.50 -39.88
CA GLN A 140 5.17 -17.79 -41.27
C GLN A 140 4.95 -16.55 -42.14
N ILE A 141 6.04 -15.91 -42.57
CA ILE A 141 6.00 -14.76 -43.49
C ILE A 141 5.45 -15.21 -44.86
N LYS A 142 4.21 -14.78 -45.16
CA LYS A 142 3.50 -15.01 -46.43
C LYS A 142 3.35 -13.73 -47.27
N PHE A 143 3.96 -12.64 -46.82
CA PHE A 143 3.90 -11.31 -47.42
C PHE A 143 5.26 -10.93 -48.04
N PRO A 144 5.29 -10.07 -49.07
CA PRO A 144 6.53 -9.67 -49.74
C PRO A 144 7.43 -8.81 -48.83
N PRO A 145 8.71 -8.64 -49.16
CA PRO A 145 9.66 -7.82 -48.40
C PRO A 145 9.17 -6.38 -48.19
N THR A 146 9.30 -5.88 -46.96
CA THR A 146 8.70 -4.61 -46.49
C THR A 146 9.55 -3.37 -46.76
N TYR A 147 10.82 -3.57 -47.09
CA TYR A 147 11.82 -2.55 -47.43
C TYR A 147 12.53 -2.94 -48.74
N LYS A 148 13.07 -2.03 -49.56
CA LYS A 148 12.90 -0.57 -49.55
C LYS A 148 11.93 -0.17 -50.66
N PHE A 149 10.98 0.69 -50.32
CA PHE A 149 10.05 1.31 -51.27
C PHE A 149 10.46 2.74 -51.67
N GLU A 150 9.79 3.25 -52.68
CA GLU A 150 9.63 4.68 -52.95
C GLU A 150 8.30 5.16 -52.34
N ARG A 151 8.30 6.41 -51.86
CA ARG A 151 7.13 6.97 -51.16
C ARG A 151 6.06 7.37 -52.17
N HIS A 152 4.80 7.17 -51.78
CA HIS A 152 3.61 7.40 -52.61
C HIS A 152 3.50 6.49 -53.86
N GLN A 153 4.38 5.49 -54.01
CA GLN A 153 4.28 4.46 -55.06
C GLN A 153 3.48 3.25 -54.57
N VAL A 154 2.52 2.80 -55.39
CA VAL A 154 1.56 1.75 -55.03
C VAL A 154 2.05 0.37 -55.48
N GLY A 155 1.90 -0.64 -54.61
CA GLY A 155 2.14 -2.05 -54.92
C GLY A 155 3.60 -2.41 -55.22
N LEU A 156 3.82 -3.59 -55.83
CA LEU A 156 5.14 -4.19 -56.03
C LEU A 156 5.95 -3.59 -57.19
N ALA A 157 5.44 -2.53 -57.82
CA ALA A 157 6.23 -1.69 -58.72
C ALA A 157 7.18 -0.79 -57.93
N GLY A 158 6.69 -0.19 -56.83
CA GLY A 158 7.37 0.85 -56.05
C GLY A 158 8.55 0.42 -55.17
N TYR A 159 9.25 -0.66 -55.48
CA TYR A 159 10.55 -0.97 -54.85
C TYR A 159 11.63 -0.03 -55.39
N ASP A 160 12.63 0.29 -54.55
CA ASP A 160 13.73 1.22 -54.80
C ASP A 160 14.38 1.10 -56.18
N SER A 161 13.97 1.96 -57.13
CA SER A 161 14.50 2.04 -58.49
C SER A 161 15.72 2.97 -58.61
N SER A 162 16.06 3.66 -57.51
CA SER A 162 17.24 4.55 -57.43
C SER A 162 18.54 3.81 -57.76
N GLU A 163 19.59 4.58 -58.12
CA GLU A 163 20.94 4.07 -58.42
C GLU A 163 21.52 3.13 -57.34
N LYS A 164 21.03 3.23 -56.10
CA LYS A 164 21.47 2.42 -54.96
C LYS A 164 20.84 1.02 -54.92
N LYS A 165 19.86 0.75 -55.80
CA LYS A 165 19.15 -0.53 -56.01
C LYS A 165 19.08 -1.40 -54.74
N ARG A 166 18.43 -0.90 -53.68
CA ARG A 166 18.41 -1.60 -52.39
C ARG A 166 17.63 -2.90 -52.51
N ILE A 167 18.35 -4.03 -52.40
CA ILE A 167 17.79 -5.39 -52.40
C ILE A 167 16.59 -5.45 -51.43
N PRO A 168 15.40 -5.88 -51.89
CA PRO A 168 14.23 -6.06 -51.04
C PRO A 168 14.52 -6.92 -49.80
N ALA A 169 14.05 -6.50 -48.62
CA ALA A 169 14.31 -7.17 -47.34
C ALA A 169 13.10 -7.11 -46.39
N TRP A 170 12.95 -8.13 -45.55
CA TRP A 170 12.06 -8.12 -44.38
C TRP A 170 12.81 -7.52 -43.19
N CYS A 171 12.96 -6.20 -43.19
CA CYS A 171 13.57 -5.44 -42.09
C CYS A 171 12.64 -5.41 -40.86
N ASP A 172 11.34 -5.30 -41.10
CA ASP A 172 10.28 -5.07 -40.11
C ASP A 172 9.70 -6.41 -39.62
N ARG A 173 9.92 -6.76 -38.34
CA ARG A 173 9.70 -8.13 -37.82
C ARG A 173 8.91 -8.14 -36.51
N ILE A 174 8.29 -9.28 -36.19
CA ILE A 174 7.54 -9.50 -34.93
C ILE A 174 7.78 -10.93 -34.44
N LEU A 175 8.54 -11.06 -33.35
CA LEU A 175 8.94 -12.32 -32.72
C LEU A 175 8.36 -12.40 -31.30
N TYR A 176 8.11 -13.61 -30.81
CA TYR A 176 7.58 -13.81 -29.46
C TYR A 176 8.14 -15.05 -28.75
N ARG A 177 8.25 -14.96 -27.43
CA ARG A 177 8.41 -16.07 -26.48
C ARG A 177 7.17 -16.07 -25.58
N ASP A 178 6.64 -17.24 -25.26
CA ASP A 178 5.62 -17.43 -24.21
C ASP A 178 6.16 -18.38 -23.13
N SER A 179 5.29 -19.00 -22.33
CA SER A 179 5.71 -19.90 -21.26
C SER A 179 6.04 -21.33 -21.73
N ARG A 180 5.81 -21.66 -23.00
CA ARG A 180 6.04 -23.02 -23.51
C ARG A 180 7.53 -23.27 -23.76
N SER A 181 7.99 -24.43 -23.29
CA SER A 181 9.17 -25.09 -23.83
C SER A 181 8.91 -25.54 -25.28
N ILE A 182 9.88 -26.23 -25.91
CA ILE A 182 9.91 -26.45 -27.37
C ILE A 182 8.77 -27.35 -27.89
N SER A 183 8.07 -28.08 -27.01
CA SER A 183 6.91 -28.93 -27.33
C SER A 183 5.56 -28.21 -27.23
N VAL A 184 4.51 -28.79 -27.83
CA VAL A 184 3.12 -28.34 -27.65
C VAL A 184 2.66 -28.61 -26.21
N ALA A 185 2.86 -27.65 -25.32
CA ALA A 185 2.33 -27.68 -23.96
C ALA A 185 1.03 -26.86 -23.86
N GLU A 186 0.03 -27.44 -23.20
CA GLU A 186 -1.28 -26.81 -22.95
C GLU A 186 -1.20 -25.74 -21.85
N CYS A 187 -2.08 -24.74 -21.92
CA CYS A 187 -2.10 -23.65 -20.96
C CYS A 187 -2.53 -24.15 -19.57
N SER A 188 -1.70 -23.89 -18.57
CA SER A 188 -1.88 -24.43 -17.21
C SER A 188 -1.14 -23.59 -16.18
N LEU A 189 -1.41 -23.77 -14.88
CA LEU A 189 -0.68 -23.03 -13.84
C LEU A 189 0.85 -23.27 -13.83
N LYS A 190 1.35 -24.30 -14.54
CA LYS A 190 2.77 -24.58 -14.78
C LYS A 190 3.30 -24.00 -16.10
N CYS A 191 2.44 -23.84 -17.12
CA CYS A 191 2.74 -23.21 -18.40
C CYS A 191 1.74 -22.06 -18.63
N PRO A 192 1.94 -20.91 -17.94
CA PRO A 192 0.84 -19.98 -17.67
C PRO A 192 0.41 -19.06 -18.80
N VAL A 193 1.26 -18.83 -19.81
CA VAL A 193 0.90 -18.09 -21.01
C VAL A 193 1.24 -18.92 -22.23
N VAL A 194 0.24 -19.16 -23.07
CA VAL A 194 0.34 -19.90 -24.34
C VAL A 194 -0.19 -19.00 -25.45
N SER A 195 0.57 -18.82 -26.53
CA SER A 195 0.20 -17.88 -27.60
C SER A 195 0.30 -18.47 -28.99
N SER A 196 -0.73 -18.26 -29.82
CA SER A 196 -0.73 -18.65 -31.24
C SER A 196 -0.95 -17.42 -32.12
N ILE A 197 -0.23 -17.35 -33.24
CA ILE A 197 -0.42 -16.30 -34.25
C ILE A 197 -1.63 -16.66 -35.11
N THR A 198 -2.62 -15.76 -35.17
CA THR A 198 -3.81 -15.90 -36.04
C THR A 198 -3.69 -15.09 -37.33
N LEU A 199 -2.90 -14.02 -37.32
CA LEU A 199 -2.61 -13.18 -38.48
C LEU A 199 -1.17 -12.67 -38.40
N TYR A 200 -0.44 -12.67 -39.52
CA TYR A 200 0.87 -12.01 -39.64
C TYR A 200 1.10 -11.55 -41.09
N GLU A 201 1.07 -10.23 -41.31
CA GLU A 201 1.05 -9.64 -42.66
C GLU A 201 1.62 -8.21 -42.70
N ALA A 202 1.90 -7.73 -43.91
CA ALA A 202 2.29 -6.35 -44.18
C ALA A 202 1.19 -5.58 -44.90
N CYS A 203 0.94 -4.34 -44.47
CA CYS A 203 -0.02 -3.41 -45.06
C CYS A 203 0.57 -2.76 -46.32
N MET A 204 0.56 -3.50 -47.43
CA MET A 204 1.24 -3.09 -48.67
C MET A 204 0.68 -1.81 -49.30
N ASP A 205 -0.56 -1.45 -48.99
CA ASP A 205 -1.27 -0.29 -49.53
C ASP A 205 -0.88 1.04 -48.85
N VAL A 206 -0.08 1.00 -47.77
CA VAL A 206 0.39 2.20 -47.06
C VAL A 206 1.67 2.74 -47.69
N THR A 207 1.59 3.89 -48.34
CA THR A 207 2.65 4.38 -49.24
C THR A 207 3.56 5.49 -48.67
N ASP A 208 3.23 6.06 -47.52
CA ASP A 208 3.88 7.29 -47.00
C ASP A 208 5.34 7.09 -46.56
N SER A 209 5.74 5.83 -46.36
CA SER A 209 7.07 5.41 -45.95
C SER A 209 7.73 4.50 -46.99
N ASP A 210 9.06 4.52 -47.02
CA ASP A 210 9.91 3.57 -47.73
C ASP A 210 10.01 2.20 -47.03
N HIS A 211 9.39 2.05 -45.85
CA HIS A 211 8.99 0.77 -45.23
C HIS A 211 7.49 0.51 -45.45
N LYS A 212 7.02 -0.71 -45.16
CA LYS A 212 5.60 -1.09 -45.15
C LYS A 212 5.20 -1.59 -43.76
N PRO A 213 4.13 -1.08 -43.13
CA PRO A 213 3.75 -1.49 -41.77
C PRO A 213 3.46 -2.98 -41.67
N VAL A 214 3.93 -3.63 -40.60
CA VAL A 214 3.69 -5.05 -40.33
C VAL A 214 2.78 -5.19 -39.11
N ARG A 215 1.78 -6.07 -39.20
CA ARG A 215 0.88 -6.39 -38.09
C ARG A 215 0.83 -7.88 -37.80
N CYS A 216 0.76 -8.22 -36.51
CA CYS A 216 0.60 -9.58 -36.01
C CYS A 216 -0.54 -9.60 -35.00
N ILE A 217 -1.42 -10.61 -35.07
CA ILE A 217 -2.46 -10.85 -34.06
C ILE A 217 -2.13 -12.16 -33.35
N PHE A 218 -2.10 -12.09 -32.01
CA PHE A 218 -1.92 -13.24 -31.13
C PHE A 218 -3.27 -13.59 -30.49
N CYS A 219 -3.65 -14.86 -30.54
CA CYS A 219 -4.53 -15.43 -29.52
C CYS A 219 -3.64 -15.83 -28.33
N VAL A 220 -4.00 -15.42 -27.11
CA VAL A 220 -3.19 -15.61 -25.90
C VAL A 220 -4.06 -16.20 -24.80
N GLU A 221 -3.79 -17.45 -24.44
CA GLU A 221 -4.39 -18.14 -23.30
C GLU A 221 -3.59 -17.81 -22.03
N ILE A 222 -4.27 -17.43 -20.95
CA ILE A 222 -3.64 -17.03 -19.68
C ILE A 222 -4.23 -17.82 -18.51
N ALA A 223 -3.46 -18.78 -17.99
CA ALA A 223 -3.83 -19.56 -16.81
C ALA A 223 -3.65 -18.72 -15.53
N HIS A 224 -4.78 -18.25 -15.01
CA HIS A 224 -4.88 -17.50 -13.76
C HIS A 224 -5.38 -18.40 -12.62
N ARG A 225 -5.26 -17.93 -11.38
CA ARG A 225 -5.83 -18.60 -10.21
C ARG A 225 -7.20 -18.01 -9.91
N ASP A 226 -8.16 -18.87 -9.57
CA ASP A 226 -9.39 -18.45 -8.94
C ASP A 226 -9.09 -18.07 -7.48
N GLU A 227 -9.22 -16.78 -7.16
CA GLU A 227 -8.94 -16.24 -5.82
C GLU A 227 -10.08 -16.54 -4.81
N LEU A 228 -11.30 -16.83 -5.26
CA LEU A 228 -12.40 -17.27 -4.41
C LEU A 228 -12.11 -18.70 -3.89
N ILE A 229 -11.82 -19.63 -4.81
CA ILE A 229 -11.46 -21.01 -4.50
C ILE A 229 -10.19 -21.03 -3.65
N ARG A 230 -9.17 -20.24 -4.02
CA ARG A 230 -7.93 -20.12 -3.22
C ARG A 230 -8.21 -19.64 -1.79
N ARG A 231 -9.11 -18.66 -1.60
CA ARG A 231 -9.48 -18.14 -0.28
C ARG A 231 -10.29 -19.14 0.54
N GLN A 232 -11.23 -19.85 -0.08
CA GLN A 232 -12.01 -20.91 0.55
C GLN A 232 -11.11 -22.04 1.04
N GLU A 233 -10.22 -22.55 0.19
CA GLU A 233 -9.30 -23.64 0.53
C GLU A 233 -8.26 -23.21 1.58
N TYR A 234 -7.76 -21.98 1.50
CA TYR A 234 -6.88 -21.41 2.53
C TYR A 234 -7.57 -21.33 3.91
N GLY A 235 -8.83 -20.87 3.96
CA GLY A 235 -9.64 -20.89 5.18
C GLY A 235 -9.85 -22.31 5.70
N ARG A 236 -10.22 -23.25 4.82
CA ARG A 236 -10.39 -24.67 5.17
C ARG A 236 -9.11 -25.25 5.77
N ILE A 237 -7.94 -24.97 5.19
CA ILE A 237 -6.64 -25.43 5.69
C ILE A 237 -6.35 -24.86 7.08
N ILE A 238 -6.58 -23.56 7.32
CA ILE A 238 -6.39 -22.95 8.65
C ILE A 238 -7.30 -23.59 9.71
N THR A 239 -8.58 -23.79 9.40
CA THR A 239 -9.53 -24.34 10.38
C THR A 239 -9.35 -25.84 10.64
N THR A 240 -8.96 -26.63 9.63
CA THR A 240 -8.88 -28.10 9.73
C THR A 240 -7.50 -28.65 10.08
N ASN A 241 -6.42 -27.90 9.90
CA ASN A 241 -5.08 -28.35 10.23
C ASN A 241 -4.72 -27.97 11.67
N GLU A 242 -4.83 -28.93 12.60
CA GLU A 242 -4.58 -28.71 14.03
C GLU A 242 -3.22 -28.11 14.35
N LYS A 243 -2.16 -28.48 13.60
CA LYS A 243 -0.81 -27.93 13.80
C LYS A 243 -0.72 -26.46 13.36
N ILE A 244 -1.42 -26.07 12.29
CA ILE A 244 -1.51 -24.66 11.88
C ILE A 244 -2.34 -23.88 12.91
N ARG A 245 -3.46 -24.45 13.35
CA ARG A 245 -4.32 -23.85 14.38
C ARG A 245 -3.58 -23.63 15.71
N SER A 246 -2.85 -24.62 16.22
CA SER A 246 -2.10 -24.49 17.48
C SER A 246 -0.95 -23.47 17.38
N LEU A 247 -0.27 -23.38 16.23
CA LEU A 247 0.77 -22.36 15.99
C LEU A 247 0.18 -20.96 15.89
N LEU A 248 -1.02 -20.80 15.30
CA LEU A 248 -1.74 -19.53 15.28
C LEU A 248 -2.19 -19.14 16.69
N GLU A 249 -2.80 -20.06 17.43
CA GLU A 249 -3.24 -19.86 18.83
C GLU A 249 -2.05 -19.44 19.74
N GLU A 250 -0.87 -20.05 19.59
CA GLU A 250 0.33 -19.64 20.33
C GLU A 250 0.83 -18.24 19.91
N SER A 251 0.76 -17.91 18.61
CA SER A 251 1.20 -16.60 18.08
C SER A 251 0.25 -15.43 18.38
N CYS A 252 -1.04 -15.71 18.56
CA CYS A 252 -2.09 -14.75 18.87
C CYS A 252 -2.32 -14.58 20.38
N ALA A 253 -1.60 -15.28 21.24
CA ALA A 253 -1.73 -15.15 22.69
C ALA A 253 -1.35 -13.73 23.17
N VAL A 254 -2.32 -13.00 23.75
CA VAL A 254 -2.06 -11.68 24.36
C VAL A 254 -1.22 -11.86 25.63
N PRO A 255 0.00 -11.29 25.71
CA PRO A 255 0.86 -11.43 26.87
C PRO A 255 0.17 -11.04 28.17
N GLU A 256 0.49 -11.74 29.25
CA GLU A 256 0.07 -11.35 30.59
C GLU A 256 0.92 -10.17 31.06
N ILE A 257 0.26 -9.14 31.57
CA ILE A 257 0.91 -7.95 32.14
C ILE A 257 0.44 -7.70 33.56
N VAL A 258 1.32 -7.13 34.38
CA VAL A 258 1.01 -6.66 35.74
C VAL A 258 1.30 -5.17 35.82
N VAL A 259 0.33 -4.42 36.34
CA VAL A 259 0.40 -2.96 36.56
C VAL A 259 0.61 -2.72 38.06
N SER A 260 1.46 -1.76 38.45
CA SER A 260 1.83 -1.55 39.86
C SER A 260 0.72 -0.98 40.74
N THR A 261 -0.28 -0.31 40.17
CA THR A 261 -1.42 0.21 40.92
C THR A 261 -2.65 0.35 40.01
N ASN A 262 -3.83 0.34 40.62
CA ASN A 262 -5.11 0.67 39.97
C ASN A 262 -5.56 2.11 40.29
N ASN A 263 -4.87 2.80 41.21
CA ASN A 263 -5.19 4.16 41.66
C ASN A 263 -3.89 4.99 41.76
N ILE A 264 -3.91 6.22 41.26
CA ILE A 264 -2.84 7.22 41.38
C ILE A 264 -3.46 8.48 42.00
N ILE A 265 -2.76 9.13 42.93
CA ILE A 265 -3.17 10.40 43.52
C ILE A 265 -2.05 11.42 43.30
N LEU A 266 -2.35 12.51 42.59
CA LEU A 266 -1.45 13.60 42.28
C LEU A 266 -1.74 14.77 43.23
N GLN A 267 -0.87 15.01 44.20
CA GLN A 267 -1.06 16.05 45.24
C GLN A 267 -0.07 17.23 45.11
N ASN A 268 1.00 17.04 44.33
CA ASN A 268 2.07 17.99 44.03
C ASN A 268 2.41 17.94 42.53
N GLN A 269 3.36 18.76 42.08
CA GLN A 269 4.05 18.64 40.78
C GLN A 269 4.96 17.39 40.64
N ASP A 270 4.92 16.46 41.61
CA ASP A 270 5.73 15.25 41.62
C ASP A 270 5.19 14.17 40.66
N ALA A 271 6.04 13.66 39.78
CA ALA A 271 5.67 12.62 38.82
C ALA A 271 5.36 11.27 39.50
N SER A 272 4.15 10.76 39.33
CA SER A 272 3.78 9.41 39.76
C SER A 272 4.23 8.36 38.75
N ILE A 273 4.97 7.36 39.22
CA ILE A 273 5.53 6.30 38.35
C ILE A 273 4.63 5.06 38.33
N LEU A 274 3.97 4.83 37.20
CA LEU A 274 3.18 3.66 36.90
C LEU A 274 4.06 2.60 36.20
N ARG A 275 4.28 1.45 36.86
CA ARG A 275 5.10 0.36 36.30
C ARG A 275 4.22 -0.68 35.61
N ILE A 276 4.49 -0.94 34.33
CA ILE A 276 3.81 -1.98 33.54
C ILE A 276 4.83 -3.08 33.24
N THR A 277 4.57 -4.30 33.71
CA THR A 277 5.49 -5.44 33.61
C THR A 277 4.93 -6.53 32.71
N ASN A 278 5.65 -6.93 31.67
CA ASN A 278 5.33 -8.08 30.84
C ASN A 278 5.78 -9.37 31.55
N LYS A 279 4.82 -10.22 31.93
CA LYS A 279 5.07 -11.52 32.57
C LYS A 279 5.34 -12.64 31.58
N CYS A 280 5.10 -12.42 30.29
CA CYS A 280 5.43 -13.43 29.27
C CYS A 280 6.95 -13.49 29.05
N GLU A 281 7.51 -14.70 29.02
CA GLU A 281 8.92 -14.96 28.71
C GLU A 281 9.18 -15.15 27.20
N LYS A 282 8.13 -15.35 26.39
CA LYS A 282 8.23 -15.57 24.94
C LYS A 282 7.98 -14.31 24.11
N TYR A 283 6.92 -13.57 24.40
CA TYR A 283 6.34 -12.59 23.48
C TYR A 283 6.44 -11.15 24.02
N LYS A 284 6.62 -10.20 23.09
CA LYS A 284 6.58 -8.77 23.40
C LYS A 284 5.13 -8.34 23.60
N ALA A 285 4.87 -7.58 24.66
CA ALA A 285 3.61 -6.86 24.82
C ALA A 285 3.71 -5.51 24.13
N VAL A 286 2.69 -5.12 23.37
CA VAL A 286 2.49 -3.74 22.91
C VAL A 286 1.41 -3.13 23.80
N PHE A 287 1.66 -1.96 24.38
CA PHE A 287 0.67 -1.26 25.21
C PHE A 287 0.35 0.13 24.65
N GLN A 288 -0.88 0.56 24.90
CA GLN A 288 -1.36 1.91 24.64
C GLN A 288 -2.26 2.32 25.80
N ILE A 289 -2.05 3.53 26.33
CA ILE A 289 -2.87 4.13 27.38
C ILE A 289 -3.79 5.15 26.70
N ILE A 290 -5.09 5.06 26.99
CA ILE A 290 -6.10 6.02 26.52
C ILE A 290 -6.91 6.55 27.71
N CYS A 291 -7.47 7.75 27.57
CA CYS A 291 -8.44 8.27 28.53
C CYS A 291 -9.85 7.78 28.17
N GLU A 292 -10.47 6.99 29.04
CA GLU A 292 -11.83 6.49 28.85
C GLU A 292 -12.86 7.59 29.18
N GLY A 293 -12.65 8.30 30.29
CA GLY A 293 -13.48 9.44 30.68
C GLY A 293 -12.90 10.23 31.87
N GLN A 294 -13.44 11.42 32.11
CA GLN A 294 -13.07 12.33 33.20
C GLN A 294 -14.29 12.78 34.01
N ALA A 295 -14.10 13.06 35.30
CA ALA A 295 -15.09 13.64 36.20
C ALA A 295 -14.45 14.76 37.05
N THR A 296 -15.23 15.78 37.40
CA THR A 296 -14.88 16.75 38.44
C THR A 296 -15.67 16.43 39.70
N ILE A 297 -14.98 16.29 40.83
CA ILE A 297 -15.62 15.98 42.11
C ILE A 297 -16.10 17.30 42.71
N GLY A 298 -17.42 17.40 42.92
CA GLY A 298 -18.04 18.44 43.75
C GLY A 298 -18.41 17.86 45.12
N GLU A 299 -18.50 18.72 46.14
CA GLU A 299 -18.72 18.28 47.53
C GLU A 299 -20.11 17.64 47.74
N ASP A 300 -21.12 18.00 46.92
CA ASP A 300 -22.50 17.53 47.01
C ASP A 300 -22.95 16.71 45.78
N THR A 301 -22.46 15.47 45.59
CA THR A 301 -23.25 14.39 44.94
C THR A 301 -22.64 12.99 45.09
N ASN A 302 -23.44 11.99 45.50
CA ASN A 302 -23.03 10.58 45.61
C ASN A 302 -23.08 9.82 44.26
N ALA A 303 -22.47 10.35 43.20
CA ALA A 303 -22.07 9.60 42.00
C ALA A 303 -21.18 10.45 41.07
N SER A 304 -19.95 10.03 40.80
CA SER A 304 -19.08 10.67 39.81
C SER A 304 -19.48 10.23 38.38
N GLU A 305 -20.29 11.03 37.68
CA GLU A 305 -20.58 10.78 36.26
C GLU A 305 -19.34 11.08 35.40
N PHE A 306 -18.69 10.02 34.91
CA PHE A 306 -17.55 10.14 34.00
C PHE A 306 -18.02 10.60 32.60
N SER A 307 -17.66 11.83 32.23
CA SER A 307 -17.77 12.31 30.86
C SER A 307 -16.77 11.56 29.96
N ALA A 308 -17.29 10.79 29.00
CA ALA A 308 -16.47 9.99 28.09
C ALA A 308 -15.64 10.89 27.15
N ARG A 309 -14.32 10.71 27.09
CA ARG A 309 -13.42 11.57 26.28
C ARG A 309 -13.15 11.09 24.86
N CYS A 310 -13.62 9.89 24.49
CA CYS A 310 -13.40 9.31 23.16
C CYS A 310 -11.91 9.40 22.73
N SER A 311 -11.63 9.66 21.46
CA SER A 311 -10.26 9.75 20.94
C SER A 311 -9.56 11.11 21.19
N PHE A 312 -10.12 12.01 22.02
CA PHE A 312 -9.61 13.38 22.23
C PHE A 312 -8.45 13.48 23.24
N GLY A 313 -7.55 12.49 23.24
CA GLY A 313 -6.35 12.45 24.08
C GLY A 313 -6.62 12.50 25.59
N PHE A 314 -5.56 12.79 26.35
CA PHE A 314 -5.63 13.02 27.79
C PHE A 314 -6.22 14.41 28.11
N PRO A 315 -6.70 14.65 29.35
CA PRO A 315 -7.01 16.00 29.82
C PRO A 315 -5.81 16.95 29.76
N LEU A 316 -6.05 18.25 29.59
CA LEU A 316 -5.00 19.27 29.49
C LEU A 316 -4.14 19.40 30.76
N TRP A 317 -4.66 18.91 31.90
CA TRP A 317 -3.96 18.91 33.19
C TRP A 317 -3.14 17.63 33.43
N LEU A 318 -3.12 16.66 32.50
CA LEU A 318 -2.54 15.34 32.71
C LEU A 318 -1.55 14.95 31.60
N GLU A 319 -0.25 14.95 31.92
CA GLU A 319 0.75 14.30 31.07
C GLU A 319 0.89 12.80 31.41
N VAL A 320 0.94 11.95 30.38
CA VAL A 320 1.20 10.51 30.51
C VAL A 320 2.29 10.11 29.51
N TYR A 321 3.49 9.81 29.99
CA TYR A 321 4.64 9.51 29.12
C TYR A 321 5.45 8.28 29.59
N PRO A 322 5.73 7.29 28.70
CA PRO A 322 5.23 7.15 27.34
C PRO A 322 3.80 6.57 27.32
N ALA A 323 2.88 7.24 26.62
CA ALA A 323 1.49 6.79 26.45
C ALA A 323 1.33 5.51 25.61
N SER A 324 2.37 5.05 24.91
CA SER A 324 2.37 3.75 24.22
C SER A 324 3.80 3.24 24.05
N GLY A 325 3.97 1.93 23.88
CA GLY A 325 5.30 1.33 23.70
C GLY A 325 5.30 -0.19 23.60
N ILE A 326 6.52 -0.76 23.55
CA ILE A 326 6.75 -2.20 23.39
C ILE A 326 7.59 -2.70 24.57
N ILE A 327 7.01 -3.60 25.37
CA ILE A 327 7.66 -4.21 26.53
C ILE A 327 8.19 -5.58 26.12
N LYS A 328 9.51 -5.77 26.18
CA LYS A 328 10.15 -7.07 25.87
C LYS A 328 9.74 -8.14 26.90
N PRO A 329 9.92 -9.44 26.60
CA PRO A 329 9.65 -10.50 27.54
C PRO A 329 10.35 -10.30 28.89
N GLY A 330 9.64 -10.55 29.99
CA GLY A 330 10.13 -10.39 31.36
C GLY A 330 10.50 -8.96 31.81
N GLN A 331 10.31 -7.94 30.97
CA GLN A 331 10.70 -6.56 31.30
C GLN A 331 9.56 -5.73 31.89
N THR A 332 9.96 -4.69 32.64
CA THR A 332 9.08 -3.62 33.13
C THR A 332 9.40 -2.34 32.36
N ILE A 333 8.37 -1.56 32.01
CA ILE A 333 8.50 -0.15 31.62
C ILE A 333 7.91 0.73 32.71
N GLU A 334 8.49 1.91 32.86
CA GLU A 334 8.01 2.97 33.74
C GLU A 334 7.29 4.02 32.91
N VAL A 335 6.07 4.39 33.32
CA VAL A 335 5.27 5.44 32.72
C VAL A 335 5.09 6.53 33.76
N SER A 336 5.57 7.73 33.46
CA SER A 336 5.35 8.92 34.28
C SER A 336 3.92 9.44 34.04
N VAL A 337 3.24 9.74 35.13
CA VAL A 337 1.92 10.38 35.16
C VAL A 337 2.07 11.65 35.99
N LEU A 338 1.89 12.82 35.37
CA LEU A 338 2.11 14.13 35.99
C LEU A 338 0.83 14.97 35.95
N HIS A 339 0.71 15.90 36.91
CA HIS A 339 -0.16 17.06 36.76
C HIS A 339 0.63 18.15 35.99
N ASP A 340 -0.01 18.77 35.00
CA ASP A 340 0.63 19.75 34.12
C ASP A 340 -0.03 21.13 34.26
N ASP A 341 0.70 22.08 34.85
CA ASP A 341 0.19 23.37 35.33
C ASP A 341 0.25 24.47 34.25
N TYR A 342 -0.09 24.16 32.99
CA TYR A 342 0.11 25.06 31.85
C TYR A 342 -0.59 26.44 31.94
N TYR A 343 -1.53 26.62 32.86
CA TYR A 343 -2.31 27.85 33.04
C TYR A 343 -1.89 28.73 34.23
N THR A 344 -0.95 28.32 35.09
CA THR A 344 -0.53 29.11 36.27
C THR A 344 0.59 30.12 35.98
N LYS A 345 0.67 30.65 34.76
CA LYS A 345 1.41 31.88 34.46
C LYS A 345 0.47 33.08 34.53
N GLU A 346 0.58 33.82 35.64
CA GLU A 346 -0.18 35.03 35.90
C GLU A 346 0.21 36.19 34.96
N GLU A 347 -0.47 36.32 33.82
CA GLU A 347 -0.45 37.57 33.05
C GLU A 347 -1.35 38.62 33.74
N TYR A 348 -0.75 39.39 34.66
CA TYR A 348 -1.39 40.55 35.25
C TYR A 348 -1.55 41.68 34.22
N VAL A 349 -2.81 42.05 33.95
CA VAL A 349 -3.18 43.27 33.22
C VAL A 349 -3.98 44.18 34.16
N ASP A 350 -3.60 45.45 34.24
CA ASP A 350 -4.24 46.50 35.05
C ASP A 350 -4.56 46.14 36.52
N GLY A 351 -3.70 45.30 37.13
CA GLY A 351 -3.73 45.02 38.57
C GLY A 351 -4.89 44.13 39.06
N VAL A 352 -5.66 43.52 38.15
CA VAL A 352 -6.73 42.57 38.48
C VAL A 352 -6.40 41.21 37.88
N ALA A 353 -6.34 40.17 38.73
CA ALA A 353 -6.14 38.81 38.27
C ALA A 353 -7.37 38.31 37.49
N GLN A 354 -7.30 38.30 36.15
CA GLN A 354 -8.37 37.79 35.28
C GLN A 354 -8.38 36.24 35.23
N ASN A 355 -8.56 35.58 36.38
CA ASN A 355 -8.79 34.13 36.46
C ASN A 355 -9.65 33.70 37.67
N CYS A 356 -10.65 34.50 38.05
CA CYS A 356 -11.61 34.15 39.12
C CYS A 356 -12.68 33.10 38.73
N TRP A 357 -12.59 32.49 37.54
CA TRP A 357 -13.38 31.31 37.17
C TRP A 357 -12.56 30.04 37.44
N CYS A 358 -12.33 29.76 38.72
CA CYS A 358 -11.34 28.79 39.14
C CYS A 358 -11.85 27.35 39.01
N GLU A 359 -11.51 26.67 37.90
CA GLU A 359 -11.71 25.22 37.78
C GLU A 359 -10.68 24.40 38.58
N ASP A 360 -9.64 25.04 39.12
CA ASP A 360 -8.42 24.42 39.67
C ASP A 360 -8.43 24.18 41.19
N ILE A 361 -9.53 24.47 41.89
CA ILE A 361 -9.70 24.11 43.32
C ILE A 361 -10.44 22.76 43.48
N ARG A 362 -11.15 22.30 42.44
CA ARG A 362 -11.90 21.03 42.48
C ARG A 362 -11.00 19.83 42.23
N ASP A 363 -11.21 18.77 42.99
CA ASP A 363 -10.62 17.45 42.73
C ASP A 363 -11.03 16.94 41.34
N LYS A 364 -10.05 16.52 40.54
CA LYS A 364 -10.24 16.06 39.15
C LYS A 364 -9.92 14.58 39.09
N GLU A 365 -10.81 13.76 38.53
CA GLU A 365 -10.59 12.31 38.37
C GLU A 365 -10.67 11.90 36.90
N VAL A 366 -9.79 11.00 36.49
CA VAL A 366 -9.73 10.50 35.11
C VAL A 366 -9.44 9.00 35.10
N LEU A 367 -10.18 8.27 34.26
CA LEU A 367 -10.06 6.83 34.11
C LEU A 367 -9.15 6.52 32.90
N LEU A 368 -7.94 6.05 33.18
CA LEU A 368 -7.01 5.58 32.17
C LEU A 368 -7.23 4.10 31.89
N LEU A 369 -7.29 3.75 30.60
CA LEU A 369 -7.39 2.38 30.12
C LEU A 369 -6.08 1.99 29.42
N ILE A 370 -5.37 1.04 30.01
CA ILE A 370 -4.13 0.46 29.47
C ILE A 370 -4.53 -0.74 28.62
N GLN A 371 -4.65 -0.53 27.31
CA GLN A 371 -4.90 -1.59 26.34
C GLN A 371 -3.57 -2.27 25.96
N VAL A 372 -3.54 -3.60 25.99
CA VAL A 372 -2.37 -4.43 25.67
C VAL A 372 -2.72 -5.45 24.61
N THR A 373 -1.89 -5.55 23.57
CA THR A 373 -1.96 -6.54 22.49
C THR A 373 -0.67 -7.37 22.40
N GLY A 374 -0.79 -8.58 21.87
CA GLY A 374 0.37 -9.37 21.44
C GLY A 374 0.83 -8.96 20.04
N THR A 375 2.13 -9.04 19.73
CA THR A 375 2.66 -8.61 18.41
C THR A 375 2.14 -9.40 17.21
N GLY A 376 1.47 -10.53 17.42
CA GLY A 376 0.77 -11.31 16.39
C GLY A 376 -0.75 -11.40 16.59
N SER A 377 -1.33 -10.66 17.53
CA SER A 377 -2.73 -10.80 17.93
C SER A 377 -3.59 -9.60 17.53
N THR A 378 -4.83 -9.87 17.14
CA THR A 378 -5.91 -8.87 17.04
C THR A 378 -6.61 -8.64 18.38
N ASP A 379 -6.44 -9.54 19.34
CA ASP A 379 -7.12 -9.48 20.63
C ASP A 379 -6.37 -8.54 21.57
N SER A 380 -7.11 -7.90 22.49
CA SER A 380 -6.53 -7.05 23.52
C SER A 380 -7.03 -7.42 24.91
N LYS A 381 -6.17 -7.24 25.90
CA LYS A 381 -6.52 -7.16 27.33
C LYS A 381 -6.50 -5.69 27.72
N ALA A 382 -7.36 -5.27 28.64
CA ALA A 382 -7.41 -3.89 29.09
C ALA A 382 -7.38 -3.82 30.62
N HIS A 383 -6.55 -2.93 31.18
CA HIS A 383 -6.42 -2.68 32.62
C HIS A 383 -6.83 -1.24 32.93
N LYS A 384 -7.62 -1.04 33.98
CA LYS A 384 -8.13 0.29 34.38
C LYS A 384 -7.30 0.87 35.52
N VAL A 385 -6.94 2.15 35.40
CA VAL A 385 -6.26 2.93 36.45
C VAL A 385 -7.00 4.26 36.62
N ALA A 386 -7.54 4.51 37.82
CA ALA A 386 -8.06 5.82 38.18
C ALA A 386 -6.90 6.74 38.57
N VAL A 387 -6.88 7.97 38.07
CA VAL A 387 -5.94 9.01 38.47
C VAL A 387 -6.74 10.18 39.01
N ARG A 388 -6.51 10.55 40.26
CA ARG A 388 -7.14 11.72 40.90
C ARG A 388 -6.09 12.77 41.18
N HIS A 389 -6.34 14.01 40.78
CA HIS A 389 -5.67 15.17 41.36
C HIS A 389 -6.52 15.71 42.51
N SER A 390 -5.89 15.94 43.66
CA SER A 390 -6.52 16.56 44.83
C SER A 390 -5.75 17.81 45.22
N SER A 391 -6.44 18.94 45.37
CA SER A 391 -5.79 20.21 45.69
C SER A 391 -5.45 20.29 47.19
N PRO A 392 -4.30 20.89 47.59
CA PRO A 392 -4.02 21.16 49.00
C PRO A 392 -5.01 22.20 49.56
N GLY A 393 -5.99 21.74 50.33
CA GLY A 393 -7.06 22.60 50.86
C GLY A 393 -6.54 23.74 51.74
N ALA A 394 -7.08 24.94 51.52
CA ALA A 394 -6.70 26.13 52.27
C ALA A 394 -7.30 26.14 53.70
N GLU A 395 -6.52 25.75 54.70
CA GLU A 395 -6.89 25.85 56.12
C GLU A 395 -7.03 27.32 56.59
N CYS A 396 -8.21 27.91 56.40
CA CYS A 396 -8.52 29.24 56.90
C CYS A 396 -8.81 29.22 58.42
N GLY A 397 -7.75 29.21 59.22
CA GLY A 397 -7.82 29.12 60.69
C GLY A 397 -8.32 30.40 61.38
N ASP A 398 -9.63 30.61 61.43
CA ASP A 398 -10.28 31.80 62.02
C ASP A 398 -10.14 31.88 63.57
N ARG A 399 -9.05 32.50 64.04
CA ARG A 399 -8.84 32.84 65.46
C ARG A 399 -9.56 34.14 65.84
N LYS A 400 -10.77 33.98 66.36
CA LYS A 400 -11.59 35.06 66.95
C LYS A 400 -10.86 35.87 68.04
N GLU A 401 -10.92 37.19 67.95
CA GLU A 401 -10.82 38.10 69.10
C GLU A 401 -12.01 39.09 69.18
N HIS A 402 -12.05 39.94 70.22
CA HIS A 402 -13.31 40.21 70.93
C HIS A 402 -13.78 41.68 70.98
N ARG A 403 -15.10 41.85 70.70
CA ARG A 403 -16.07 42.78 71.35
C ARG A 403 -15.84 44.31 71.33
N LYS A 404 -16.86 45.03 70.84
CA LYS A 404 -17.60 46.16 71.49
C LYS A 404 -18.65 46.74 70.51
N ARG A 405 -19.80 47.33 70.89
CA ARG A 405 -20.63 47.32 72.13
C ARG A 405 -21.95 48.08 71.87
N ASN A 406 -23.09 47.67 72.46
CA ASN A 406 -24.36 48.42 72.58
C ASN A 406 -25.13 48.74 71.25
N GLN A 407 -26.45 49.01 71.22
CA GLN A 407 -27.51 49.02 72.25
C GLN A 407 -28.91 48.66 71.68
N SER A 408 -29.87 48.37 72.57
CA SER A 408 -31.32 48.14 72.34
C SER A 408 -32.10 49.46 72.06
N SER A 409 -33.36 49.55 71.60
CA SER A 409 -34.54 48.64 71.44
C SER A 409 -35.44 49.15 70.25
N HIS A 410 -36.72 48.83 69.94
CA HIS A 410 -37.89 48.17 70.58
C HIS A 410 -38.89 47.55 69.56
N LEU A 411 -39.83 46.73 70.07
CA LEU A 411 -41.24 46.43 69.65
C LEU A 411 -41.80 47.13 68.39
N HIS A 412 -42.36 46.43 67.38
CA HIS A 412 -43.74 45.88 67.41
C HIS A 412 -44.07 44.91 66.22
N ARG A 413 -45.09 44.04 66.41
CA ARG A 413 -46.27 43.69 65.56
C ARG A 413 -46.27 44.05 64.04
N SER A 414 -46.85 43.28 63.09
CA SER A 414 -47.89 42.20 63.15
C SER A 414 -47.92 41.34 61.86
N ASP A 415 -48.55 40.13 61.90
CA ASP A 415 -49.58 39.56 60.98
C ASP A 415 -49.43 39.60 59.42
N VAL A 416 -49.91 38.66 58.56
CA VAL A 416 -50.69 37.39 58.69
C VAL A 416 -50.66 36.59 57.34
N ARG A 417 -50.74 35.22 57.41
CA ARG A 417 -51.31 34.14 56.52
C ARG A 417 -51.45 34.32 54.96
N ASP A 418 -51.79 33.34 54.11
CA ASP A 418 -52.47 32.01 54.14
C ASP A 418 -51.75 30.98 53.22
N PHE A 419 -51.77 29.66 53.46
CA PHE A 419 -52.73 28.61 53.00
C PHE A 419 -53.15 28.69 51.50
N GLY A 420 -53.23 27.60 50.71
CA GLY A 420 -52.85 26.19 50.92
C GLY A 420 -53.57 25.20 49.96
N SER A 421 -53.22 23.90 50.02
CA SER A 421 -53.92 22.73 49.39
C SER A 421 -53.79 22.57 47.85
N SER A 422 -54.14 21.45 47.17
CA SER A 422 -54.11 19.99 47.47
C SER A 422 -54.52 19.15 46.22
N SER A 423 -54.70 17.82 46.37
CA SER A 423 -55.16 16.81 45.37
C SER A 423 -54.15 16.46 44.24
N THR A 424 -53.77 15.22 43.87
CA THR A 424 -54.30 13.82 43.86
C THR A 424 -54.99 13.39 42.55
N GLY A 425 -54.39 12.42 41.86
CA GLY A 425 -54.93 11.69 40.70
C GLY A 425 -54.11 10.41 40.43
N VAL A 426 -54.75 9.34 39.96
CA VAL A 426 -54.15 7.97 39.85
C VAL A 426 -54.43 7.36 38.44
N PRO A 427 -54.26 6.06 38.09
CA PRO A 427 -53.27 5.69 37.07
C PRO A 427 -53.84 4.93 35.83
N ASN A 428 -52.93 4.25 35.13
CA ASN A 428 -53.11 3.17 34.13
C ASN A 428 -53.25 3.58 32.66
N LEU A 429 -52.38 2.99 31.83
CA LEU A 429 -52.81 2.16 30.69
C LEU A 429 -51.73 1.16 30.29
N SER A 430 -52.13 -0.08 30.06
CA SER A 430 -51.31 -1.20 29.59
C SER A 430 -51.61 -1.52 28.12
N ILE A 431 -50.66 -2.09 27.37
CA ILE A 431 -50.91 -3.02 26.26
C ILE A 431 -49.64 -3.86 26.01
N SER A 432 -49.79 -5.01 25.34
CA SER A 432 -48.79 -6.09 25.28
C SER A 432 -48.61 -6.64 23.85
N SER A 433 -47.68 -7.60 23.71
CA SER A 433 -47.47 -8.52 22.58
C SER A 433 -46.73 -8.01 21.32
N ALA A 434 -46.24 -8.86 20.40
CA ALA A 434 -45.48 -10.12 20.52
C ALA A 434 -45.02 -10.63 19.13
N ARG A 435 -43.89 -11.39 19.07
CA ARG A 435 -43.35 -12.16 17.91
C ARG A 435 -42.88 -11.27 16.72
N ARG A 436 -41.71 -11.46 16.08
CA ARG A 436 -41.03 -12.64 15.48
C ARG A 436 -41.84 -13.32 14.35
N PRO A 437 -41.23 -13.85 13.26
CA PRO A 437 -39.85 -14.36 13.11
C PRO A 437 -38.69 -13.41 13.48
#